data_AF-A0A0L1KEC7-F1
#
_entry.id   AF-A0A0L1KEC7-F1
#
_cell.length_a   1.000
_cell.length_b   1.000
_cell.length_c   1.000
_cell.angle_alpha   90.00
_cell.angle_beta   90.00
_cell.angle_gamma   90.00
#
_symmetry.space_group_name_H-M   'P 1'
#
loop_
_entity.id
_entity.type
_entity.pdbx_description
1 polymer ?
#
loop_
_entity_poly.entity_id
_entity_poly.type
_entity_poly.pdbx_seq_one_letter_code
_entity_poly.pdbx_strand_id
1 'polypeptide(L)'
;MTNNNRLYACACLAGPMVDGGLGPQDADALKALLSGTLDDLANYAAGLPRTHSMSLLELIVSIISRHEADLTALAATLQWEQRKAAYERDCSAWKAAELTCDPAWRDKPMTRGQRFLIADTAALLEIEIPEEMDRGAAADWLDANNANVVLRLEEHKA
;
A
#
# COMPACT_ATOMS: atom_id res chain seq x y z
N MET A 1 20.27 -16.89 9.94
CA MET A 1 19.98 -15.44 9.97
C MET A 1 20.92 -14.76 10.96
N THR A 2 21.58 -13.64 10.61
CA THR A 2 22.41 -12.88 11.56
C THR A 2 21.53 -12.18 12.60
N ASN A 3 22.08 -11.81 13.77
CA ASN A 3 21.32 -11.09 14.80
C ASN A 3 20.70 -9.78 14.28
N ASN A 4 21.43 -9.04 13.43
CA ASN A 4 20.91 -7.80 12.83
C ASN A 4 19.76 -8.07 11.86
N ASN A 5 19.84 -9.12 11.05
CA ASN A 5 18.76 -9.48 10.12
C ASN A 5 17.51 -9.94 10.88
N ARG A 6 17.68 -10.63 12.01
CA ARG A 6 16.55 -11.02 12.87
C ARG A 6 15.89 -9.81 13.51
N LEU A 7 16.67 -8.87 14.03
CA LEU A 7 16.12 -7.63 14.62
C LEU A 7 15.33 -6.83 13.59
N TYR A 8 15.85 -6.71 12.37
CA TYR A 8 15.13 -6.06 11.28
C TYR A 8 13.82 -6.78 10.95
N ALA A 9 13.83 -8.10 10.80
CA ALA A 9 12.61 -8.87 10.56
C ALA A 9 11.58 -8.72 11.70
N CYS A 10 12.02 -8.72 12.96
CA CYS A 10 11.13 -8.51 14.10
C CYS A 10 10.53 -7.09 14.10
N ALA A 11 11.26 -6.08 13.63
CA ALA A 11 10.72 -4.73 13.49
C ALA A 11 9.63 -4.64 12.41
N CYS A 12 9.73 -5.46 11.35
CA CYS A 12 8.74 -5.53 10.28
C CYS A 12 7.50 -6.37 10.66
N LEU A 13 7.69 -7.49 11.37
CA LEU A 13 6.69 -8.55 11.50
C LEU A 13 6.32 -8.94 12.94
N ALA A 14 7.00 -8.40 13.95
CA ALA A 14 7.04 -8.90 15.32
C ALA A 14 7.68 -10.31 15.46
N GLY A 15 8.17 -10.60 16.68
CA GLY A 15 8.90 -11.83 16.99
C GLY A 15 8.17 -13.13 16.61
N PRO A 16 6.88 -13.30 16.97
CA PRO A 16 6.15 -14.55 16.69
C PRO A 16 6.04 -14.89 15.20
N MET A 17 5.89 -13.90 14.33
CA MET A 17 5.83 -14.12 12.87
C MET A 17 7.18 -14.56 12.31
N VAL A 18 8.27 -13.97 12.80
CA VAL A 18 9.64 -14.38 12.45
C VAL A 18 9.95 -15.79 12.95
N ASP A 19 9.47 -16.14 14.14
CA ASP A 19 9.60 -17.51 14.68
C ASP A 19 8.76 -18.52 13.89
N GLY A 20 7.66 -18.08 13.29
CA GLY A 20 6.86 -18.84 12.32
C GLY A 20 7.48 -18.97 10.93
N GLY A 21 8.63 -18.34 10.68
CA GLY A 21 9.39 -18.47 9.43
C GLY A 21 9.20 -17.32 8.43
N LEU A 22 8.42 -16.29 8.75
CA LEU A 22 8.26 -15.11 7.89
C LEU A 22 9.50 -14.21 7.94
N GLY A 23 9.81 -13.59 6.81
CA GLY A 23 10.90 -12.63 6.63
C GLY A 23 10.40 -11.24 6.24
N PRO A 24 11.29 -10.22 6.21
CA PRO A 24 10.89 -8.85 5.92
C PRO A 24 10.05 -8.65 4.65
N GLN A 25 10.25 -9.50 3.64
CA GLN A 25 9.48 -9.49 2.40
C GLN A 25 7.98 -9.79 2.59
N ASP A 26 7.61 -10.51 3.65
CA ASP A 26 6.23 -10.90 3.94
C ASP A 26 5.42 -9.81 4.66
N ALA A 27 6.06 -8.68 4.99
CA ALA A 27 5.45 -7.62 5.81
C ALA A 27 4.23 -6.98 5.14
N ASP A 28 4.28 -6.79 3.82
CA ASP A 28 3.16 -6.24 3.06
C ASP A 28 2.01 -7.24 3.01
N ALA A 29 2.29 -8.52 2.76
CA ALA A 29 1.27 -9.57 2.79
C ALA A 29 0.59 -9.68 4.17
N LEU A 30 1.37 -9.62 5.25
CA LEU A 30 0.83 -9.60 6.62
C LEU A 30 -0.05 -8.36 6.84
N LYS A 31 0.42 -7.18 6.42
CA LYS A 31 -0.35 -5.93 6.55
C LYS A 31 -1.69 -6.02 5.83
N ALA A 32 -1.72 -6.55 4.61
CA ALA A 32 -2.96 -6.76 3.86
C ALA A 32 -3.92 -7.68 4.63
N LEU A 33 -3.42 -8.82 5.11
CA LEU A 33 -4.24 -9.76 5.86
C LEU A 33 -4.81 -9.15 7.15
N LEU A 34 -4.01 -8.37 7.88
CA LEU A 34 -4.45 -7.69 9.11
C LEU A 34 -5.41 -6.51 8.86
N SER A 35 -5.45 -6.00 7.63
CA SER A 35 -6.36 -4.91 7.23
C SER A 35 -7.68 -5.44 6.65
N GLY A 36 -7.76 -6.75 6.38
CA GLY A 36 -8.95 -7.41 5.86
C GLY A 36 -10.01 -7.72 6.90
N THR A 37 -11.11 -8.32 6.45
CA THR A 37 -12.22 -8.78 7.29
C THR A 37 -12.06 -10.24 7.72
N LEU A 38 -12.91 -10.69 8.63
CA LEU A 38 -13.00 -12.12 8.96
C LEU A 38 -13.42 -12.98 7.77
N ASP A 39 -14.26 -12.45 6.88
CA ASP A 39 -14.69 -13.15 5.67
C ASP A 39 -13.51 -13.31 4.69
N ASP A 40 -12.67 -12.28 4.53
CA ASP A 40 -11.46 -12.36 3.73
C ASP A 40 -10.50 -13.43 4.27
N LEU A 41 -10.29 -13.43 5.60
CA LEU A 41 -9.47 -14.44 6.26
C LEU A 41 -10.01 -15.86 6.02
N ALA A 42 -11.33 -16.05 6.16
CA ALA A 42 -11.99 -17.32 5.90
C ALA A 42 -11.84 -17.76 4.43
N ASN A 43 -11.95 -16.82 3.49
CA ASN A 43 -11.77 -17.09 2.06
C ASN A 43 -10.34 -17.53 1.74
N TYR A 44 -9.32 -16.83 2.26
CA TYR A 44 -7.92 -17.25 2.08
C TYR A 44 -7.63 -18.62 2.72
N ALA A 45 -8.30 -18.94 3.83
CA ALA A 45 -8.19 -20.21 4.52
C ALA A 45 -8.92 -21.38 3.81
N ALA A 46 -9.92 -21.11 2.96
CA ALA A 46 -10.85 -22.11 2.41
C ALA A 46 -10.20 -23.21 1.54
N GLY A 47 -8.92 -23.09 1.19
CA GLY A 47 -8.15 -24.11 0.46
C GLY A 47 -6.99 -24.73 1.23
N LEU A 48 -6.83 -24.39 2.51
CA LEU A 48 -5.75 -24.91 3.34
C LEU A 48 -6.14 -26.25 3.99
N PRO A 49 -5.25 -27.25 3.99
CA PRO A 49 -5.52 -28.50 4.67
C PRO A 49 -5.50 -28.29 6.18
N ARG A 50 -6.41 -28.96 6.91
CA ARG A 50 -6.39 -29.02 8.39
C ARG A 50 -6.47 -27.66 9.12
N THR A 51 -7.13 -26.67 8.52
CA THR A 51 -7.35 -25.33 9.10
C THR A 51 -7.88 -25.38 10.54
N HIS A 52 -8.81 -26.28 10.84
CA HIS A 52 -9.40 -26.42 12.19
C HIS A 52 -8.42 -26.90 13.28
N SER A 53 -7.26 -27.43 12.91
CA SER A 53 -6.22 -27.88 13.86
C SER A 53 -5.00 -26.96 13.91
N MET A 54 -4.94 -25.93 13.06
CA MET A 54 -3.85 -24.97 13.05
C MET A 54 -4.04 -23.98 14.20
N SER A 55 -2.94 -23.61 14.84
CA SER A 55 -2.89 -22.38 15.62
C SER A 55 -3.12 -21.18 14.69
N LEU A 56 -3.52 -20.04 15.26
CA LEU A 56 -3.70 -18.81 14.48
C LEU A 56 -2.39 -18.38 13.79
N LEU A 57 -1.24 -18.60 14.43
CA LEU A 57 0.07 -18.32 13.84
C LEU A 57 0.31 -19.19 12.59
N GLU A 58 0.12 -20.51 12.71
CA GLU A 58 0.29 -21.43 11.58
C GLU A 58 -0.68 -21.12 10.44
N LEU A 59 -1.91 -20.71 10.76
CA LEU A 59 -2.89 -20.29 9.78
C LEU A 59 -2.43 -19.05 9.01
N ILE A 60 -1.99 -18.00 9.71
CA ILE A 60 -1.48 -16.76 9.09
C ILE A 60 -0.28 -17.05 8.19
N VAL A 61 0.71 -17.80 8.70
CA VAL A 61 1.90 -18.18 7.92
C VAL A 61 1.51 -18.98 6.68
N SER A 62 0.59 -19.92 6.81
CA SER A 62 0.12 -20.76 5.69
C SER A 62 -0.65 -19.96 4.64
N ILE A 63 -1.44 -18.98 5.06
CA ILE A 63 -2.15 -18.06 4.16
C ILE A 63 -1.14 -17.21 3.39
N ILE A 64 -0.21 -16.55 4.09
CA ILE A 64 0.81 -15.69 3.47
C ILE A 64 1.66 -16.48 2.49
N SER A 65 2.16 -17.65 2.90
CA SER A 65 3.00 -18.50 2.03
C SER A 65 2.29 -18.95 0.75
N ARG A 66 0.95 -19.06 0.78
CA ARG A 66 0.15 -19.52 -0.36
C ARG A 66 -0.29 -18.38 -1.28
N HIS A 67 -0.57 -17.21 -0.70
CA HIS A 67 -1.21 -16.08 -1.38
C HIS A 67 -0.32 -14.82 -1.36
N GLU A 68 0.99 -14.98 -1.25
CA GLU A 68 1.97 -13.90 -1.06
C GLU A 68 1.81 -12.79 -2.12
N ALA A 69 1.74 -13.16 -3.40
CA ALA A 69 1.62 -12.21 -4.50
C ALA A 69 0.31 -11.41 -4.43
N ASP A 70 -0.82 -12.08 -4.21
CA ASP A 70 -2.14 -11.44 -4.15
C ASP A 70 -2.24 -10.50 -2.93
N LEU A 71 -1.75 -10.95 -1.78
CA LEU A 71 -1.73 -10.14 -0.56
C LEU A 71 -0.77 -8.96 -0.67
N THR A 72 0.37 -9.11 -1.34
CA THR A 72 1.31 -8.00 -1.60
C THR A 72 0.69 -6.96 -2.53
N ALA A 73 0.01 -7.39 -3.60
CA ALA A 73 -0.71 -6.49 -4.49
C ALA A 73 -1.86 -5.76 -3.76
N LEU A 74 -2.57 -6.46 -2.88
CA LEU A 74 -3.60 -5.87 -2.03
C LEU A 74 -3.01 -4.83 -1.07
N ALA A 75 -1.87 -5.13 -0.45
CA ALA A 75 -1.18 -4.20 0.44
C ALA A 75 -0.80 -2.89 -0.25
N ALA A 76 -0.30 -2.99 -1.49
CA ALA A 76 0.04 -1.84 -2.32
C ALA A 76 -1.20 -0.97 -2.61
N THR A 77 -2.32 -1.61 -2.96
CA THR A 77 -3.60 -0.92 -3.19
C THR A 77 -4.08 -0.20 -1.92
N LEU A 78 -4.12 -0.90 -0.78
CA LEU A 78 -4.54 -0.31 0.50
C LEU A 78 -3.63 0.86 0.94
N GLN A 79 -2.32 0.74 0.70
CA GLN A 79 -1.38 1.81 1.00
C GLN A 79 -1.61 3.03 0.12
N TRP A 80 -1.85 2.82 -1.17
CA TRP A 80 -2.21 3.87 -2.11
C TRP A 80 -3.52 4.56 -1.69
N GLU A 81 -4.57 3.82 -1.37
CA GLU A 81 -5.86 4.38 -0.91
C GLU A 81 -5.69 5.25 0.34
N GLN A 82 -4.90 4.78 1.31
CA GLN A 82 -4.62 5.55 2.52
C GLN A 82 -3.90 6.87 2.22
N ARG A 83 -2.90 6.84 1.32
CA ARG A 83 -2.15 8.03 0.90
C ARG A 83 -3.01 8.99 0.08
N LYS A 84 -3.87 8.46 -0.79
CA LYS A 84 -4.86 9.23 -1.53
C LYS A 84 -5.81 9.95 -0.60
N ALA A 85 -6.41 9.25 0.37
CA ALA A 85 -7.31 9.85 1.34
C ALA A 85 -6.63 10.92 2.23
N ALA A 86 -5.33 10.76 2.52
CA ALA A 86 -4.55 11.81 3.19
C ALA A 86 -4.38 13.04 2.28
N TYR A 87 -3.98 12.84 1.03
CA TYR A 87 -3.82 13.91 0.05
C TYR A 87 -5.12 14.69 -0.20
N GLU A 88 -6.25 13.99 -0.36
CA GLU A 88 -7.55 14.62 -0.58
C GLU A 88 -8.01 15.46 0.62
N ARG A 89 -7.69 15.02 1.85
CA ARG A 89 -7.92 15.82 3.07
C ARG A 89 -7.07 17.08 3.09
N ASP A 90 -5.79 16.98 2.72
CA ASP A 90 -4.90 18.14 2.62
C ASP A 90 -5.42 19.14 1.56
N CYS A 91 -5.83 18.65 0.39
CA CYS A 91 -6.45 19.48 -0.66
C CYS A 91 -7.74 20.16 -0.18
N SER A 92 -8.59 19.43 0.56
CA SER A 92 -9.85 19.97 1.09
C SER A 92 -9.60 21.05 2.14
N ALA A 93 -8.65 20.82 3.05
CA ALA A 93 -8.25 21.81 4.05
C ALA A 93 -7.67 23.06 3.39
N TRP A 94 -6.88 22.89 2.33
CA TRP A 94 -6.32 23.99 1.56
C TRP A 94 -7.39 24.81 0.82
N LYS A 95 -8.35 24.15 0.16
CA LYS A 95 -9.51 24.82 -0.47
C LYS A 95 -10.37 25.57 0.55
N ALA A 96 -10.51 25.06 1.77
CA ALA A 96 -11.22 25.80 2.82
C ALA A 96 -10.48 27.08 3.26
N ALA A 97 -9.18 27.19 3.01
CA ALA A 97 -8.33 28.34 3.35
C ALA A 97 -8.08 29.31 2.17
N GLU A 98 -8.80 29.13 1.05
CA GLU A 98 -8.56 29.70 -0.30
C GLU A 98 -8.35 31.22 -0.36
N LEU A 99 -8.84 31.99 0.62
CA LEU A 99 -8.64 33.46 0.69
C LEU A 99 -7.17 33.92 0.84
N THR A 100 -6.22 33.01 1.04
CA THR A 100 -4.80 33.34 1.34
C THR A 100 -3.77 32.64 0.44
N CYS A 101 -4.21 31.93 -0.60
CA CYS A 101 -3.30 31.08 -1.37
C CYS A 101 -2.61 31.82 -2.51
N ASP A 102 -1.36 32.19 -2.26
CA ASP A 102 -0.42 32.74 -3.25
C ASP A 102 -0.21 31.76 -4.42
N PRO A 103 -0.51 32.14 -5.68
CA PRO A 103 -0.32 31.32 -6.88
C PRO A 103 1.08 30.71 -7.03
N ALA A 104 2.11 31.33 -6.43
CA ALA A 104 3.48 30.80 -6.41
C ALA A 104 3.62 29.46 -5.67
N TRP A 105 2.55 28.92 -5.06
CA TRP A 105 2.57 27.59 -4.48
C TRP A 105 2.86 26.49 -5.50
N ARG A 106 2.48 26.68 -6.77
CA ARG A 106 2.64 25.69 -7.84
C ARG A 106 4.12 25.45 -8.17
N ASP A 107 4.92 26.49 -8.19
CA ASP A 107 6.36 26.42 -8.50
C ASP A 107 7.21 25.88 -7.33
N LYS A 108 6.60 25.60 -6.18
CA LYS A 108 7.32 25.04 -5.03
C LYS A 108 7.68 23.57 -5.28
N PRO A 109 8.67 23.02 -4.57
CA PRO A 109 8.94 21.58 -4.63
C PRO A 109 7.72 20.76 -4.20
N MET A 110 7.55 19.58 -4.82
CA MET A 110 6.55 18.59 -4.42
C MET A 110 6.55 18.34 -2.91
N THR A 111 5.36 18.18 -2.34
CA THR A 111 5.25 17.73 -0.95
C THR A 111 5.68 16.26 -0.84
N ARG A 112 6.05 15.84 0.37
CA ARG A 112 6.33 14.43 0.66
C ARG A 112 5.14 13.53 0.28
N GLY A 113 3.92 13.97 0.58
CA GLY A 113 2.69 13.25 0.25
C GLY A 113 2.52 13.04 -1.26
N GLN A 114 2.70 14.10 -2.06
CA GLN A 114 2.64 14.01 -3.52
C GLN A 114 3.66 13.03 -4.08
N ARG A 115 4.92 13.09 -3.62
CA ARG A 115 5.99 12.19 -4.12
C ARG A 115 5.65 10.72 -3.90
N PHE A 116 5.20 10.36 -2.69
CA PHE A 116 4.85 8.96 -2.41
C PHE A 116 3.60 8.53 -3.16
N LEU A 117 2.57 9.37 -3.22
CA LEU A 117 1.35 9.03 -3.95
C LEU A 117 1.61 8.85 -5.45
N ILE A 118 2.44 9.72 -6.05
CA ILE A 118 2.87 9.58 -7.45
C ILE A 118 3.62 8.27 -7.66
N ALA A 119 4.59 7.95 -6.80
CA ALA A 119 5.35 6.71 -6.91
C ALA A 119 4.45 5.47 -6.84
N ASP A 120 3.51 5.44 -5.90
CA ASP A 120 2.57 4.32 -5.78
C ASP A 120 1.63 4.26 -6.99
N THR A 121 1.09 5.39 -7.44
CA THR A 121 0.21 5.45 -8.62
C THR A 121 0.93 4.98 -9.88
N ALA A 122 2.18 5.41 -10.06
CA ALA A 122 2.99 4.99 -11.20
C ALA A 122 3.30 3.48 -11.15
N ALA A 123 3.66 2.96 -9.97
CA ALA A 123 3.89 1.53 -9.79
C ALA A 123 2.64 0.69 -10.04
N LEU A 124 1.48 1.12 -9.53
CA LEU A 124 0.20 0.40 -9.72
C LEU A 124 -0.31 0.45 -11.17
N LEU A 125 -0.07 1.56 -11.87
CA LEU A 125 -0.49 1.73 -13.26
C LEU A 125 0.58 1.26 -14.27
N GLU A 126 1.75 0.82 -13.80
CA GLU A 126 2.90 0.48 -14.63
C GLU A 126 3.28 1.60 -15.63
N ILE A 127 3.21 2.86 -15.18
CA ILE A 127 3.55 4.04 -15.99
C ILE A 127 4.81 4.73 -15.48
N GLU A 128 5.51 5.42 -16.38
CA GLU A 128 6.68 6.21 -16.01
C GLU A 128 6.30 7.48 -15.25
N ILE A 129 7.13 7.83 -14.27
CA ILE A 129 7.01 9.10 -13.54
C ILE A 129 7.75 10.17 -14.34
N PRO A 130 7.09 11.29 -14.72
CA PRO A 130 7.78 12.40 -15.37
C PRO A 130 8.93 12.95 -14.50
N GLU A 131 10.04 13.27 -15.15
CA GLU A 131 11.17 13.92 -14.48
C GLU A 131 10.82 15.37 -14.10
N GLU A 132 11.44 15.86 -13.03
CA GLU A 132 11.43 17.29 -12.62
C GLU A 132 10.05 17.95 -12.43
N MET A 133 9.10 17.25 -11.79
CA MET A 133 7.83 17.87 -11.42
C MET A 133 7.95 18.85 -10.25
N ASP A 134 7.41 20.05 -10.43
CA ASP A 134 7.07 20.96 -9.33
C ASP A 134 5.75 20.54 -8.66
N ARG A 135 5.32 21.29 -7.64
CA ARG A 135 4.12 20.98 -6.86
C ARG A 135 2.83 21.09 -7.68
N GLY A 136 2.76 22.02 -8.62
CA GLY A 136 1.62 22.22 -9.50
C GLY A 136 1.51 21.10 -10.53
N ALA A 137 2.60 20.81 -11.24
CA ALA A 137 2.68 19.71 -12.19
C ALA A 137 2.38 18.36 -11.52
N ALA A 138 2.86 18.15 -10.29
CA ALA A 138 2.52 16.97 -9.51
C ALA A 138 1.02 16.88 -9.16
N ALA A 139 0.38 18.01 -8.82
CA ALA A 139 -1.05 18.05 -8.56
C ALA A 139 -1.85 17.72 -9.83
N ASP A 140 -1.48 18.31 -10.97
CA ASP A 140 -2.14 18.07 -12.25
C ASP A 140 -1.95 16.61 -12.72
N TRP A 141 -0.75 16.05 -12.55
CA TRP A 141 -0.46 14.65 -12.86
C TRP A 141 -1.28 13.69 -12.00
N LEU A 142 -1.39 14.00 -10.70
CA LEU A 142 -2.23 13.22 -9.79
C LEU A 142 -3.69 13.31 -10.22
N ASP A 143 -4.22 14.50 -10.51
CA ASP A 143 -5.62 14.65 -10.95
C ASP A 143 -5.90 13.86 -12.24
N ALA A 144 -4.97 13.81 -13.19
CA ALA A 144 -5.11 13.05 -14.43
C ALA A 144 -5.08 11.52 -14.26
N ASN A 145 -4.29 11.01 -13.30
CA ASN A 145 -4.05 9.56 -13.16
C ASN A 145 -4.84 8.91 -11.99
N ASN A 146 -5.18 9.68 -10.96
CA ASN A 146 -5.79 9.20 -9.71
C ASN A 146 -7.29 8.83 -9.84
N ALA A 147 -7.97 9.31 -10.89
CA ALA A 147 -9.35 8.91 -11.20
C ALA A 147 -9.43 7.51 -11.85
N ASN A 148 -8.31 6.97 -12.33
CA ASN A 148 -8.29 5.82 -13.23
C ASN A 148 -7.63 4.56 -12.63
N VAL A 149 -7.05 4.60 -11.43
CA VAL A 149 -6.29 3.45 -10.89
C VAL A 149 -7.17 2.21 -10.73
N VAL A 150 -8.33 2.32 -10.07
CA VAL A 150 -9.24 1.18 -9.89
C VAL A 150 -9.79 0.70 -11.23
N LEU A 151 -10.22 1.62 -12.11
CA LEU A 151 -10.78 1.28 -13.42
C LEU A 151 -9.74 0.63 -14.35
N ARG A 152 -8.51 1.13 -14.40
CA ARG A 152 -7.45 0.55 -15.23
C ARG A 152 -6.94 -0.79 -14.71
N LEU A 153 -6.88 -0.98 -13.39
CA LEU A 153 -6.56 -2.28 -12.80
C LEU A 153 -7.60 -3.36 -13.14
N GLU A 154 -8.86 -2.98 -13.35
CA GLU A 154 -9.91 -3.89 -13.83
C GLU A 154 -9.78 -4.19 -15.33
N GLU A 155 -9.41 -3.21 -16.15
CA GLU A 155 -9.17 -3.38 -17.60
C GLU A 155 -7.98 -4.32 -17.89
N HIS A 156 -6.95 -4.33 -17.04
CA HIS A 156 -5.79 -5.23 -17.18
C HIS A 156 -6.03 -6.66 -16.68
N LYS A 157 -7.17 -6.93 -16.03
CA LYS A 157 -7.57 -8.27 -15.56
C LYS A 157 -8.55 -9.00 -16.51
N ALA A 158 -9.00 -8.33 -17.56
CA ALA A 158 -9.91 -8.86 -18.59
C ALA A 158 -9.15 -9.38 -19.83
#